data_AF-A0AAV5H4G6-F1
#
_entry.id   AF-A0AAV5H4G6-F1
#
_cell.length_a   1.000
_cell.length_b   1.000
_cell.length_c   1.000
_cell.angle_alpha   90.00
_cell.angle_beta   90.00
_cell.angle_gamma   90.00
#
_symmetry.space_group_name_H-M   'P 1'
#
loop_
_entity.id
_entity.type
_entity.pdbx_description
1 polymer ?
#
loop_
_entity_poly.entity_id
_entity_poly.type
_entity_poly.pdbx_seq_one_letter_code
_entity_poly.pdbx_strand_id
1 'polypeptide(L)' 'MRKVVLYIAMSLDGYIADSSGKVDWLNGHGSEEENVDTYSVLSGMLIRSLWAGILITRSQQNCLLTSGFIRD' A
#
# COMPACT_ATOMS: atom_id res chain seq x y z
N MET A 1 -32.54 36.23 -20.99
CA MET A 1 -31.78 35.91 -19.76
C MET A 1 -30.66 34.95 -20.13
N ARG A 2 -29.39 35.34 -19.96
CA ARG A 2 -28.26 34.45 -20.25
C ARG A 2 -28.08 33.48 -19.08
N LYS A 3 -27.84 32.19 -19.37
CA LYS A 3 -27.48 31.22 -18.34
C LYS A 3 -26.01 31.42 -17.97
N VAL A 4 -25.74 31.59 -16.68
CA VAL A 4 -24.39 31.63 -16.12
C VAL A 4 -24.21 30.36 -15.30
N VAL A 5 -23.12 29.64 -15.53
CA VAL A 5 -22.78 28.41 -14.80
C VAL A 5 -21.43 28.65 -14.13
N LEU A 6 -21.37 28.41 -12.82
CA LEU A 6 -20.18 28.60 -11.98
C LEU A 6 -19.64 27.23 -11.55
N TYR A 7 -18.35 27.01 -11.77
CA TYR A 7 -17.62 25.85 -11.27
C TYR A 7 -16.54 26.33 -10.31
N ILE A 8 -16.59 25.85 -9.06
CA ILE A 8 -15.64 26.18 -8.00
C ILE A 8 -15.19 24.91 -7.28
N ALA A 9 -13.93 24.88 -6.84
CA ALA A 9 -13.41 23.87 -5.93
C ALA A 9 -13.48 24.42 -4.50
N MET A 10 -13.81 23.56 -3.55
CA MET A 10 -13.90 23.88 -2.12
C MET A 10 -13.25 22.78 -1.30
N SER A 11 -12.73 23.14 -0.14
CA SER A 11 -12.32 22.18 0.87
C SER A 11 -13.52 21.39 1.40
N LEU A 12 -13.27 20.28 2.08
CA LEU A 12 -14.31 19.41 2.64
C LEU A 12 -15.24 20.14 3.62
N ASP A 13 -14.71 21.15 4.31
CA ASP A 13 -15.37 21.93 5.36
C ASP A 13 -15.96 23.27 4.88
N GLY A 14 -15.88 23.60 3.59
CA GLY A 14 -16.62 24.75 3.04
C GLY A 14 -15.79 25.95 2.61
N TYR A 15 -14.47 25.92 2.72
CA TYR A 15 -13.60 27.04 2.45
C TYR A 15 -12.98 26.96 1.05
N ILE A 16 -12.73 28.12 0.44
CA ILE A 16 -12.14 28.21 -0.91
C ILE A 16 -10.62 28.44 -0.82
N ALA A 17 -10.15 29.02 0.28
CA ALA A 17 -8.74 29.26 0.57
C ALA A 17 -8.49 29.19 2.08
N ASP A 18 -7.25 28.97 2.48
CA ASP A 18 -6.83 29.04 3.88
C ASP A 18 -6.79 30.50 4.39
N SER A 19 -6.43 30.69 5.68
CA SER A 19 -6.35 32.01 6.32
C SER A 19 -5.29 32.94 5.71
N SER A 20 -4.32 32.39 4.97
CA SER A 20 -3.29 33.12 4.24
C SER A 20 -3.66 33.34 2.77
N GLY A 21 -4.86 32.92 2.34
CA GLY A 21 -5.35 33.00 0.96
C GLY A 21 -4.76 31.93 0.03
N LYS A 22 -4.15 30.86 0.55
CA LYS A 22 -3.57 29.79 -0.25
C LYS A 22 -4.55 28.65 -0.50
N VAL A 23 -4.21 27.84 -1.50
CA VAL A 23 -4.97 26.66 -1.95
C VAL A 23 -4.09 25.41 -1.96
N ASP A 24 -3.16 25.30 -1.00
CA ASP A 24 -2.18 24.22 -0.97
C ASP A 24 -2.84 22.84 -0.84
N TRP A 25 -4.08 22.76 -0.34
CA TRP A 25 -4.90 21.53 -0.31
C TRP A 25 -5.36 21.06 -1.69
N LEU A 26 -5.32 21.92 -2.72
CA LEU A 26 -5.51 21.54 -4.11
C LEU A 26 -4.24 20.98 -4.75
N ASN A 27 -3.07 21.19 -4.13
CA ASN A 27 -1.86 20.50 -4.57
C ASN A 27 -2.02 19.03 -4.19
N GLY A 28 -2.20 18.18 -5.21
CA GLY A 28 -2.15 16.73 -5.04
C GLY A 28 -0.79 16.29 -4.49
N HIS A 29 -0.71 15.04 -4.03
CA HIS A 29 0.56 14.44 -3.67
C HIS A 29 1.52 14.56 -4.86
N GLY A 30 2.58 15.36 -4.69
CA GLY A 30 3.43 15.82 -5.77
C GLY A 30 4.03 14.67 -6.56
N SER A 31 4.29 14.91 -7.85
CA SER A 31 4.93 13.98 -8.78
C SER A 31 6.38 13.58 -8.43
N GLU A 32 6.85 13.91 -7.22
CA GLU A 32 8.25 13.86 -6.80
C GLU A 32 8.45 13.23 -5.42
N GLU A 33 7.44 12.58 -4.84
CA GLU A 33 7.72 11.59 -3.80
C GLU A 33 8.04 10.27 -4.50
N GLU A 34 9.32 9.89 -4.44
CA GLU A 34 9.86 8.60 -4.85
C GLU A 34 8.84 7.51 -4.51
N ASN A 35 8.13 7.05 -5.54
CA ASN A 35 7.13 6.00 -5.46
C ASN A 35 7.85 4.69 -5.19
N VAL A 36 8.41 4.54 -3.98
CA VAL A 36 8.55 3.24 -3.34
C VAL A 36 7.12 2.82 -3.07
N ASP A 37 6.52 2.25 -4.11
CA ASP A 37 5.17 1.74 -4.11
C ASP A 37 5.01 0.88 -2.87
N THR A 38 4.26 1.40 -1.90
CA THR A 38 4.10 0.76 -0.59
C THR A 38 3.47 -0.62 -0.78
N TYR A 39 2.67 -0.81 -1.84
CA TYR A 39 2.16 -2.11 -2.23
C TYR A 39 3.25 -3.07 -2.70
N SER A 40 4.26 -2.58 -3.43
CA SER A 40 5.41 -3.37 -3.86
C SER A 40 6.26 -3.84 -2.69
N VAL A 41 6.48 -3.00 -1.67
CA VAL A 41 7.22 -3.38 -0.45
C VAL A 41 6.44 -4.41 0.37
N LEU A 42 5.15 -4.16 0.60
CA LEU A 42 4.29 -5.08 1.34
C LEU A 42 4.16 -6.43 0.62
N SER A 43 4.00 -6.42 -0.70
CA SER A 43 3.97 -7.62 -1.55
C SER A 43 5.28 -8.41 -1.44
N GLY A 44 6.42 -7.73 -1.53
CA GLY A 44 7.73 -8.36 -1.38
C GLY A 44 7.93 -9.01 0.00
N MET A 45 7.46 -8.39 1.07
CA MET A 45 7.53 -8.95 2.42
C MET A 45 6.66 -10.20 2.58
N LEU A 46 5.43 -10.20 2.04
CA LEU A 46 4.52 -11.35 2.08
C LEU A 46 5.06 -12.55 1.29
N ILE A 47 5.64 -12.29 0.12
CA ILE A 47 6.25 -13.36 -0.70
C ILE A 47 7.42 -14.00 0.07
N ARG A 48 8.30 -13.20 0.69
CA ARG A 48 9.46 -13.71 1.44
C ARG A 48 9.06 -14.57 2.64
N SER A 49 8.03 -14.16 3.39
CA SER A 49 7.54 -14.94 4.54
C SER A 49 6.85 -16.24 4.12
N LEU A 50 6.09 -16.24 3.01
CA LEU A 50 5.51 -17.45 2.43
C LEU A 50 6.57 -18.46 1.98
N TRP A 51 7.61 -18.01 1.26
CA TRP A 51 8.71 -18.88 0.83
C TRP A 51 9.49 -19.48 2.01
N ALA A 52 9.73 -18.70 3.07
CA ALA A 52 10.37 -19.20 4.28
C ALA A 52 9.54 -20.31 4.96
N GLY A 53 8.21 -20.13 5.05
CA GLY A 53 7.30 -21.16 5.59
C GLY A 53 7.31 -22.47 4.79
N ILE A 54 7.36 -22.39 3.46
CA ILE A 54 7.48 -23.57 2.58
C ILE A 54 8.82 -24.28 2.83
N LEU A 55 9.92 -23.54 2.97
CA LEU A 55 11.24 -24.14 3.19
C LEU A 55 11.31 -24.88 4.53
N ILE A 56 10.73 -24.28 5.58
CA ILE A 56 10.69 -24.87 6.93
C ILE A 56 9.88 -26.17 6.93
N THR A 57 8.69 -26.17 6.32
CA THR A 57 7.84 -27.38 6.27
C THR A 57 8.47 -28.51 5.45
N ARG A 58 9.17 -28.18 4.35
CA ARG A 58 9.96 -29.17 3.59
C ARG A 58 11.14 -29.71 4.39
N SER A 59 11.80 -28.89 5.20
CA SER A 59 12.85 -29.34 6.11
C SER A 59 12.31 -30.29 7.18
N GLN A 60 11.16 -29.97 7.78
CA GLN A 60 10.52 -30.82 8.80
C GLN A 60 10.08 -32.17 8.22
N GLN A 61 9.48 -32.20 7.03
CA GLN A 61 9.14 -33.45 6.34
C GLN A 61 10.37 -34.29 6.02
N ASN A 62 11.47 -33.66 5.58
CA ASN A 62 12.71 -34.38 5.29
C ASN A 62 13.38 -34.93 6.56
N CYS A 63 13.34 -34.18 7.68
CA CYS A 63 13.78 -34.68 8.98
C CYS A 63 12.91 -35.86 9.45
N LEU A 64 11.58 -35.79 9.32
CA LEU A 64 10.67 -36.87 9.71
C LEU A 64 10.83 -38.13 8.85
N LEU A 65 11.13 -37.98 7.54
CA LEU A 65 11.38 -39.10 6.63
C LEU A 65 12.74 -39.77 6.89
N THR A 66 13.75 -39.01 7.32
CA THR A 66 15.09 -39.55 7.64
C THR A 66 15.19 -40.11 9.06
N SER A 67 14.32 -39.69 9.98
CA SER A 67 14.26 -40.20 11.36
C SER A 67 13.40 -41.45 11.54
N GLY A 68 12.84 -42.03 10.45
CA GLY A 68 12.12 -43.31 10.49
C GLY A 68 10.81 -43.33 11.28
N PHE A 69 10.24 -42.18 11.64
CA PHE A 69 9.07 -42.08 12.54
C PHE A 69 7.72 -42.38 11.86
N ILE A 70 7.73 -42.82 10.59
CA ILE A 70 6.57 -43.38 9.88
C ILE A 70 6.99 -44.75 9.31
N ARG A 71 7.38 -45.69 10.17
CA ARG A 71 7.38 -47.13 9.89
C ARG A 71 7.07 -47.87 11.18
N ASP A 72 5.84 -47.69 11.66
CA ASP A 72 5.10 -48.63 12.50
C ASP A 72 3.61 -48.46 12.21
#